data_AF-A0A918EXT1-F1
#
_entry.id   AF-A0A918EXT1-F1
#
_cell.length_a   1.000
_cell.length_b   1.000
_cell.length_c   1.000
_cell.angle_alpha   90.00
_cell.angle_beta   90.00
_cell.angle_gamma   90.00
#
_symmetry.space_group_name_H-M   'P 1'
#
loop_
_entity.id
_entity.type
_entity.pdbx_description
1 polymer ?
#
loop_
_entity_poly.entity_id
_entity_poly.type
_entity_poly.pdbx_seq_one_letter_code
_entity_poly.pdbx_strand_id
1 'polypeptide(L)'
;MRDVHDELRARLREAAEAHEPDRATILARIERGMTDETRTTHRSRPLRGWAGWARLAGATAAVAGILGVGGYAVASAVRNAQPADRTVTVSPTPVVSPDATSRAPLPPDDPAPSGGTSEQPGGTPSAESSTEAEAPSGSVSSGPPAQHRAVGTASGPLWSDGSVDPHSNEFWAQSNLTLRTGEELTALTVELRVALTDGVTSTGAWRSLPEQDFTFTVEEEGGFLVHRWVLKEGRTVPAGEWVFAGQYDHARGGRDAGDDGYTMTATADGEEHTVGGDFAPRDGDGDDGDGDGDGDGSSGDDS
;
A
#
# COMPACT_ATOMS: atom_id res chain seq x y z
N MET A 1 22.42 -29.19 20.64
CA MET A 1 22.21 -28.35 19.42
C MET A 1 21.46 -27.05 19.72
N ARG A 2 20.84 -26.89 20.90
CA ARG A 2 20.31 -25.60 21.39
C ARG A 2 21.43 -24.62 21.81
N ASP A 3 22.58 -25.17 22.19
CA ASP A 3 23.70 -24.46 22.82
C ASP A 3 24.37 -23.42 21.92
N VAL A 4 24.46 -23.67 20.61
CA VAL A 4 25.11 -22.76 19.65
C VAL A 4 24.30 -21.47 19.43
N HIS A 5 22.97 -21.55 19.49
CA HIS A 5 22.10 -20.39 19.31
C HIS A 5 22.11 -19.49 20.55
N ASP A 6 22.18 -20.09 21.74
CA ASP A 6 22.24 -19.34 22.99
C ASP A 6 23.61 -18.69 23.19
N GLU A 7 24.69 -19.34 22.74
CA GLU A 7 26.02 -18.74 22.72
C GLU A 7 26.10 -17.54 21.73
N LEU A 8 25.48 -17.65 20.56
CA LEU A 8 25.41 -16.52 19.61
C LEU A 8 24.63 -15.33 20.19
N ARG A 9 23.49 -15.59 20.86
CA ARG A 9 22.71 -14.53 21.53
C ARG A 9 23.48 -13.89 22.67
N ALA A 10 24.23 -14.67 23.45
CA ALA A 10 25.07 -14.15 24.52
C ALA A 10 26.16 -13.21 23.96
N ARG A 11 26.85 -13.63 22.89
CA ARG A 11 27.87 -12.81 22.23
C ARG A 11 27.31 -11.53 21.61
N LEU A 12 26.11 -11.59 21.02
CA LEU A 12 25.45 -10.40 20.48
C LEU A 12 25.01 -9.43 21.59
N ARG A 13 24.52 -9.95 22.73
CA ARG A 13 24.16 -9.13 23.88
C ARG A 13 25.37 -8.47 24.52
N GLU A 14 26.47 -9.20 24.68
CA GLU A 14 27.75 -8.67 25.17
C GLU A 14 28.31 -7.59 24.23
N ALA A 15 28.28 -7.82 22.91
CA ALA A 15 28.71 -6.83 21.92
C ALA A 15 27.82 -5.57 21.91
N ALA A 16 26.52 -5.72 22.14
CA ALA A 16 25.58 -4.61 22.25
C ALA A 16 25.78 -3.80 23.54
N GLU A 17 26.07 -4.46 24.67
CA GLU A 17 26.36 -3.80 25.94
C GLU A 17 27.70 -3.04 25.91
N ALA A 18 28.68 -3.54 25.16
CA ALA A 18 29.97 -2.87 24.95
C ALA A 18 29.88 -1.66 23.99
N HIS A 19 28.79 -1.52 23.23
CA HIS A 19 28.63 -0.43 22.29
C HIS A 19 28.03 0.81 22.97
N GLU A 20 28.87 1.77 23.33
CA GLU A 20 28.42 3.08 23.79
C GLU A 20 28.32 4.05 22.59
N PRO A 21 27.10 4.40 22.13
CA PRO A 21 26.94 5.32 21.01
C PRO A 21 27.45 6.72 21.40
N ASP A 22 28.23 7.34 20.50
CA ASP A 22 28.71 8.72 20.67
C ASP A 22 27.54 9.70 20.57
N ARG A 23 26.93 9.96 21.73
CA ARG A 23 25.80 10.87 21.89
C ARG A 23 26.15 12.30 21.45
N ALA A 24 27.41 12.73 21.58
CA ALA A 24 27.82 14.06 21.18
C ALA A 24 27.77 14.21 19.66
N THR A 25 28.24 13.20 18.92
CA THR A 25 28.15 13.18 17.45
C THR A 25 26.70 13.08 16.97
N ILE A 26 25.87 12.26 17.62
CA ILE A 26 24.45 12.11 17.27
C ILE A 26 23.71 13.43 17.50
N LEU A 27 23.90 14.09 18.65
CA LEU A 27 23.26 15.37 18.95
C LEU A 27 23.76 16.49 18.02
N ALA A 28 25.05 16.55 17.74
CA ALA A 28 25.61 17.53 16.79
C ALA A 28 25.02 17.36 15.37
N ARG A 29 24.72 16.12 14.96
CA ARG A 29 24.06 15.84 13.68
C ARG A 29 22.59 16.28 13.71
N ILE A 30 21.88 16.06 14.81
CA ILE A 30 20.48 16.47 14.99
C ILE A 30 20.36 18.00 15.02
N GLU A 31 21.21 18.69 15.79
CA GLU A 31 21.25 20.16 15.84
C GLU A 31 21.57 20.76 14.47
N ARG A 32 22.45 20.13 13.68
CA ARG A 32 22.73 20.52 12.29
C ARG A 32 21.51 20.33 11.39
N GLY A 33 20.78 19.23 11.53
CA GLY A 33 19.53 18.98 10.79
C GLY A 33 18.45 20.02 11.10
N MET A 34 18.23 20.32 12.39
CA MET A 34 17.20 21.29 12.83
C MET A 34 17.54 22.74 12.43
N THR A 35 18.83 23.10 12.38
CA THR A 35 19.26 24.43 11.95
C THR A 35 19.24 24.62 10.43
N ASP A 36 19.30 23.54 9.65
CA ASP A 36 19.05 23.56 8.21
C ASP A 36 17.54 23.56 7.88
N GLU A 37 16.70 22.83 8.62
CA GLU A 37 15.23 22.85 8.45
C GLU A 37 14.62 24.24 8.71
N THR A 38 15.20 25.03 9.62
CA THR A 38 14.71 26.40 9.90
C THR A 38 15.12 27.41 8.81
N ARG A 39 16.01 27.04 7.87
CA ARG A 39 16.42 27.89 6.74
C ARG A 39 15.82 27.50 5.40
N THR A 40 15.05 26.42 5.32
CA THR A 40 14.30 26.05 4.11
C THR A 40 12.92 26.69 4.09
N THR A 41 12.90 28.02 4.12
CA THR A 41 11.83 28.81 3.49
C THR A 41 12.42 29.40 2.20
N HIS A 42 11.91 28.90 1.07
CA HIS A 42 12.02 29.41 -0.30
C HIS A 42 13.23 30.32 -0.61
N ARG A 43 14.30 29.72 -1.14
CA ARG A 43 15.12 30.42 -2.13
C ARG A 43 15.00 29.69 -3.46
N SER A 44 14.02 30.10 -4.25
CA SER A 44 13.93 29.81 -5.69
C SER A 44 15.29 30.11 -6.31
N ARG A 45 16.03 29.09 -6.72
CA ARG A 45 17.24 29.25 -7.52
C ARG A 45 16.80 29.29 -8.99
N PRO A 46 17.12 30.34 -9.75
CA PRO A 46 16.76 30.39 -11.15
C PRO A 46 17.49 29.27 -11.90
N LEU A 47 16.74 28.62 -12.80
CA LEU A 47 17.22 27.67 -13.78
C LEU A 47 18.42 28.26 -14.53
N ARG A 48 19.60 27.69 -14.29
CA ARG A 48 20.80 27.94 -15.10
C ARG A 48 21.23 26.64 -15.74
N GLY A 49 20.83 26.51 -17.01
CA GLY A 49 21.69 26.03 -18.09
C GLY A 49 22.08 24.56 -18.08
N TRP A 50 21.44 23.82 -18.98
CA TRP A 50 22.03 22.73 -19.76
C TRP A 50 23.43 23.12 -20.28
N ALA A 51 24.46 22.96 -19.45
CA ALA A 51 25.86 23.14 -19.86
C ALA A 51 26.84 22.32 -18.99
N GLY A 52 26.36 21.24 -18.35
CA GLY A 52 27.17 20.42 -17.44
C GLY A 52 27.36 18.95 -17.83
N TRP A 53 26.62 18.43 -18.81
CA TRP A 53 26.61 16.99 -19.12
C TRP A 53 27.60 16.55 -20.22
N ALA A 54 28.57 17.40 -20.57
CA ALA A 54 29.54 17.15 -21.63
C ALA A 54 30.94 16.75 -21.13
N ARG A 55 31.08 16.21 -19.90
CA ARG A 55 32.38 15.70 -19.40
C ARG A 55 32.27 14.46 -18.52
N LEU A 56 31.72 13.36 -19.06
CA LEU A 56 32.09 12.02 -18.62
C LEU A 56 32.00 11.00 -19.78
N ALA A 57 32.73 11.29 -20.85
CA ALA A 57 33.07 10.32 -21.88
C ALA A 57 34.59 10.38 -22.06
N GLY A 58 35.32 9.42 -21.49
CA GLY A 58 36.76 9.28 -21.68
C GLY A 58 37.45 8.35 -20.68
N ALA A 59 38.01 7.25 -21.20
CA ALA A 59 38.73 6.14 -20.55
C ALA A 59 37.82 5.02 -20.00
N THR A 60 37.82 3.78 -20.51
CA THR A 60 38.96 2.95 -20.95
C THR A 60 38.60 2.01 -22.11
N ALA A 61 39.48 1.97 -23.11
CA ALA A 61 39.45 1.01 -24.20
C ALA A 61 40.18 -0.29 -23.81
N ALA A 62 39.51 -1.42 -24.10
CA ALA A 62 40.00 -2.73 -24.53
C ALA A 62 41.34 -3.29 -23.99
N VAL A 63 41.26 -4.41 -23.26
CA VAL A 63 42.19 -5.54 -23.42
C VAL A 63 41.38 -6.74 -23.89
N ALA A 64 41.60 -7.13 -25.13
CA ALA A 64 41.09 -8.37 -25.71
C ALA A 64 42.13 -9.49 -25.52
N GLY A 65 41.66 -10.71 -25.22
CA GLY A 65 42.27 -11.92 -25.78
C GLY A 65 42.92 -12.93 -24.82
N ILE A 66 42.15 -13.99 -24.54
CA ILE A 66 42.54 -15.42 -24.51
C ILE A 66 43.35 -15.95 -23.31
N LEU A 67 42.70 -16.83 -22.53
CA LEU A 67 43.21 -18.17 -22.22
C LEU A 67 42.02 -19.09 -21.85
N GLY A 68 41.64 -19.93 -22.80
CA GLY A 68 40.83 -21.11 -22.54
C GLY A 68 41.69 -22.30 -22.11
N VAL A 69 41.00 -23.39 -21.74
CA VAL A 69 41.47 -24.74 -21.38
C VAL A 69 41.70 -24.96 -19.89
N GLY A 70 40.90 -25.87 -19.31
CA GLY A 70 41.24 -26.50 -18.03
C GLY A 70 40.10 -27.08 -17.19
N GLY A 71 38.95 -27.43 -17.78
CA GLY A 71 37.80 -27.94 -17.02
C GLY A 71 37.38 -29.36 -17.40
N TYR A 72 38.21 -30.39 -17.17
CA TYR A 72 37.76 -31.74 -16.78
C TYR A 72 38.93 -32.69 -16.43
N ALA A 73 38.64 -33.59 -15.48
CA ALA A 73 39.38 -34.79 -15.04
C ALA A 73 40.58 -34.61 -14.09
N VAL A 74 40.36 -34.90 -12.79
CA VAL A 74 40.78 -36.18 -12.18
C VAL A 74 40.01 -36.35 -10.86
N ALA A 75 39.09 -37.31 -10.87
CA ALA A 75 38.71 -38.05 -9.67
C ALA A 75 39.74 -39.18 -9.50
N SER A 76 40.55 -39.13 -8.44
CA SER A 76 41.18 -40.32 -7.87
C SER A 76 41.71 -40.05 -6.47
N ALA A 77 40.80 -39.93 -5.50
CA ALA A 77 41.06 -40.32 -4.13
C ALA A 77 39.76 -40.72 -3.43
N VAL A 78 39.02 -41.67 -4.02
CA VAL A 78 38.13 -42.54 -3.25
C VAL A 78 38.82 -43.89 -3.11
N ARG A 79 39.32 -44.11 -1.90
CA ARG A 79 39.53 -45.39 -1.21
C ARG A 79 39.71 -44.99 0.25
N ASN A 80 38.88 -45.32 1.22
CA ASN A 80 37.84 -46.34 1.34
C ASN A 80 36.84 -45.90 2.43
N ALA A 81 35.66 -46.54 2.40
CA ALA A 81 34.64 -46.68 3.44
C ALA A 81 33.31 -45.93 3.19
N GLN A 82 32.45 -46.59 2.43
CA GLN A 82 30.99 -46.61 2.62
C GLN A 82 30.62 -47.81 3.53
N PRO A 83 29.36 -48.04 3.96
CA PRO A 83 28.13 -47.23 3.85
C PRO A 83 27.27 -47.21 5.15
N ALA A 84 26.22 -46.37 5.19
CA ALA A 84 24.88 -46.78 5.65
C ALA A 84 23.85 -45.66 5.42
N ASP A 85 22.73 -46.04 4.80
CA ASP A 85 21.53 -45.27 4.53
C ASP A 85 20.91 -44.62 5.76
N ARG A 86 20.39 -43.39 5.63
CA ARG A 86 19.24 -42.97 6.45
C ARG A 86 18.40 -41.87 5.81
N THR A 87 17.26 -42.32 5.30
CA THR A 87 16.04 -41.57 4.99
C THR A 87 15.68 -40.58 6.09
N VAL A 88 15.38 -39.33 5.75
CA VAL A 88 14.80 -38.34 6.67
C VAL A 88 13.33 -38.13 6.29
N THR A 89 12.45 -38.74 7.09
CA THR A 89 11.02 -38.43 7.18
C THR A 89 10.84 -37.09 7.88
N VAL A 90 10.01 -36.20 7.31
CA VAL A 90 9.54 -35.00 8.01
C VAL A 90 8.12 -35.26 8.49
N SER A 91 7.93 -35.34 9.81
CA SER A 91 6.63 -35.13 10.46
C SER A 91 6.75 -33.89 11.34
N PRO A 92 5.92 -32.84 11.13
CA PRO A 92 5.65 -31.89 12.19
C PRO A 92 4.39 -32.30 12.94
N THR A 93 4.51 -32.51 14.25
CA THR A 93 3.38 -32.38 15.19
C THR A 93 3.75 -31.30 16.20
N PRO A 94 2.88 -30.31 16.44
CA PRO A 94 3.20 -29.16 17.27
C PRO A 94 3.15 -29.55 18.75
N VAL A 95 4.10 -29.04 19.54
CA VAL A 95 4.01 -29.10 21.00
C VAL A 95 3.83 -27.68 21.52
N VAL A 96 2.61 -27.47 22.01
CA VAL A 96 2.15 -26.35 22.84
C VAL A 96 3.08 -26.18 24.03
N SER A 97 3.42 -24.93 24.35
CA SER A 97 3.93 -24.54 25.67
C SER A 97 3.07 -23.42 26.26
N PRO A 98 2.93 -23.38 27.60
CA PRO A 98 1.75 -22.89 28.30
C PRO A 98 1.85 -21.43 28.80
N ASP A 99 0.68 -20.93 29.21
CA ASP A 99 0.35 -19.75 30.00
C ASP A 99 1.50 -18.92 30.60
N ALA A 100 1.52 -17.64 30.23
CA ALA A 100 2.06 -16.56 31.05
C ALA A 100 0.91 -15.59 31.40
N THR A 101 0.52 -15.68 32.66
CA THR A 101 -0.42 -14.87 33.43
C THR A 101 -0.28 -13.37 33.15
N SER A 102 -1.34 -12.73 32.66
CA SER A 102 -1.53 -11.28 32.84
C SER A 102 -2.92 -10.99 33.38
N ARG A 103 -2.90 -10.35 34.55
CA ARG A 103 -3.96 -10.12 35.49
C ARG A 103 -4.81 -8.93 35.04
N ALA A 104 -6.11 -9.13 34.86
CA ALA A 104 -7.08 -8.08 34.57
C ALA A 104 -7.29 -7.14 35.79
N PRO A 105 -7.42 -5.81 35.60
CA PRO A 105 -7.90 -4.92 36.64
C PRO A 105 -9.42 -5.11 36.88
N LEU A 106 -9.80 -5.17 38.16
CA LEU A 106 -11.19 -5.28 38.63
C LEU A 106 -11.94 -3.94 38.50
N PRO A 107 -13.23 -3.93 38.10
CA PRO A 107 -14.11 -2.78 38.28
C PRO A 107 -14.62 -2.71 39.74
N PRO A 108 -14.85 -1.51 40.31
CA PRO A 108 -15.41 -1.35 41.66
C PRO A 108 -16.94 -1.48 41.69
N ASP A 109 -17.44 -2.07 42.78
CA ASP A 109 -18.86 -2.23 43.17
C ASP A 109 -19.51 -0.93 43.70
N ASP A 110 -20.77 -0.69 43.26
CA ASP A 110 -21.99 -0.21 43.95
C ASP A 110 -22.03 1.15 44.72
N PRO A 111 -23.22 1.84 44.86
CA PRO A 111 -24.52 1.24 45.24
C PRO A 111 -25.84 1.78 44.64
N ALA A 112 -26.87 0.95 44.75
CA ALA A 112 -28.29 1.27 44.64
C ALA A 112 -28.82 2.16 45.78
N PRO A 113 -30.02 2.77 45.64
CA PRO A 113 -31.11 2.32 46.50
C PRO A 113 -32.50 2.19 45.84
N SER A 114 -33.35 1.51 46.61
CA SER A 114 -34.64 0.87 46.36
C SER A 114 -35.88 1.75 46.14
N GLY A 115 -36.90 1.11 45.55
CA GLY A 115 -38.34 1.26 45.86
C GLY A 115 -39.16 2.06 44.82
N GLY A 116 -40.33 1.64 44.36
CA GLY A 116 -41.17 0.47 44.61
C GLY A 116 -42.50 0.56 43.82
N THR A 117 -42.99 -0.62 43.41
CA THR A 117 -44.40 -1.09 43.36
C THR A 117 -45.45 -0.51 42.38
N SER A 118 -46.25 -1.46 41.86
CA SER A 118 -47.60 -1.41 41.26
C SER A 118 -47.70 -1.17 39.75
N GLU A 119 -48.48 -1.88 38.93
CA GLU A 119 -49.42 -3.02 39.09
C GLU A 119 -49.80 -3.48 37.66
N GLN A 120 -49.85 -4.80 37.42
CA GLN A 120 -50.59 -5.46 36.32
C GLN A 120 -52.06 -5.65 36.79
N PRO A 121 -53.09 -5.96 35.96
CA PRO A 121 -53.08 -7.04 34.96
C PRO A 121 -53.89 -6.80 33.66
N GLY A 122 -53.53 -7.50 32.58
CA GLY A 122 -54.42 -8.49 31.95
C GLY A 122 -54.81 -8.03 30.53
N GLY A 123 -54.94 -8.88 29.51
CA GLY A 123 -54.72 -10.31 29.40
C GLY A 123 -54.59 -10.69 27.93
N THR A 124 -54.05 -11.88 27.68
CA THR A 124 -54.09 -12.59 26.40
C THR A 124 -55.38 -13.40 26.32
N PRO A 125 -55.87 -13.73 25.11
CA PRO A 125 -55.57 -15.08 24.62
C PRO A 125 -55.24 -15.18 23.13
N SER A 126 -54.61 -16.33 22.84
CA SER A 126 -54.12 -16.92 21.59
C SER A 126 -55.04 -16.91 20.38
N ALA A 127 -54.43 -16.98 19.18
CA ALA A 127 -54.51 -18.13 18.24
C ALA A 127 -53.79 -17.71 16.92
N GLU A 128 -52.66 -18.31 16.55
CA GLU A 128 -52.46 -19.52 15.72
C GLU A 128 -52.48 -19.29 14.20
N SER A 129 -51.53 -19.98 13.54
CA SER A 129 -51.40 -20.29 12.10
C SER A 129 -50.97 -19.16 11.15
N SER A 130 -50.25 -19.38 10.05
CA SER A 130 -49.42 -20.46 9.49
C SER A 130 -48.79 -19.86 8.21
N THR A 131 -47.56 -20.26 7.90
CA THR A 131 -46.97 -20.44 6.55
C THR A 131 -47.39 -19.50 5.40
N GLU A 132 -46.44 -18.74 4.82
CA GLU A 132 -46.30 -18.68 3.36
C GLU A 132 -44.89 -18.24 2.98
N ALA A 133 -44.28 -19.02 2.10
CA ALA A 133 -43.01 -18.74 1.45
C ALA A 133 -43.29 -17.94 0.17
N GLU A 134 -42.57 -16.85 -0.05
CA GLU A 134 -42.51 -16.21 -1.37
C GLU A 134 -41.04 -15.92 -1.72
N ALA A 135 -40.56 -16.64 -2.73
CA ALA A 135 -39.27 -16.46 -3.34
C ALA A 135 -39.31 -15.26 -4.30
N PRO A 136 -38.31 -14.36 -4.32
CA PRO A 136 -38.12 -13.52 -5.49
C PRO A 136 -37.36 -14.33 -6.56
N SER A 137 -38.09 -14.84 -7.54
CA SER A 137 -37.51 -15.06 -8.87
C SER A 137 -37.38 -13.70 -9.53
N GLY A 138 -36.13 -13.23 -9.68
CA GLY A 138 -35.81 -11.97 -10.33
C GLY A 138 -34.40 -12.00 -10.90
N SER A 139 -34.21 -12.81 -11.93
CA SER A 139 -33.21 -12.73 -12.99
C SER A 139 -31.92 -11.95 -12.69
N VAL A 140 -30.86 -12.66 -12.31
CA VAL A 140 -29.49 -12.20 -12.48
C VAL A 140 -29.21 -12.04 -13.98
N SER A 141 -29.42 -10.83 -14.50
CA SER A 141 -28.95 -10.47 -15.83
C SER A 141 -27.45 -10.29 -15.76
N SER A 142 -26.70 -11.36 -16.04
CA SER A 142 -25.27 -11.30 -16.34
C SER A 142 -25.07 -10.44 -17.59
N GLY A 143 -24.96 -9.14 -17.39
CA GLY A 143 -24.53 -8.20 -18.43
C GLY A 143 -23.03 -8.39 -18.73
N PRO A 144 -22.58 -8.09 -19.96
CA PRO A 144 -21.17 -8.15 -20.33
C PRO A 144 -20.32 -7.22 -19.44
N PRO A 145 -19.01 -7.48 -19.25
CA PRO A 145 -18.17 -6.66 -18.37
C PRO A 145 -18.29 -5.21 -18.80
N ALA A 146 -18.72 -4.37 -17.87
CA ALA A 146 -18.82 -2.94 -18.06
C ALA A 146 -17.42 -2.44 -18.41
N GLN A 147 -17.24 -2.06 -19.67
CA GLN A 147 -16.23 -1.08 -20.05
C GLN A 147 -16.38 0.06 -19.05
N HIS A 148 -15.30 0.35 -18.31
CA HIS A 148 -15.30 1.20 -17.12
C HIS A 148 -16.17 2.44 -17.36
N ARG A 149 -17.38 2.45 -16.82
CA ARG A 149 -18.13 3.69 -16.70
C ARG A 149 -17.26 4.52 -15.77
N ALA A 150 -16.64 5.58 -16.29
CA ALA A 150 -15.76 6.45 -15.52
C ALA A 150 -16.49 6.79 -14.20
N VAL A 151 -16.07 6.13 -13.13
CA VAL A 151 -16.60 6.38 -11.80
C VAL A 151 -15.96 7.69 -11.41
N GLY A 152 -16.78 8.68 -11.05
CA GLY A 152 -16.26 9.97 -10.62
C GLY A 152 -15.39 9.83 -9.38
N THR A 153 -14.52 10.81 -9.14
CA THR A 153 -13.66 10.85 -7.96
C THR A 153 -14.42 11.16 -6.67
N ALA A 154 -15.69 11.56 -6.74
CA ALA A 154 -16.53 11.90 -5.59
C ALA A 154 -17.94 11.27 -5.69
N SER A 155 -18.46 10.80 -4.55
CA SER A 155 -19.81 10.26 -4.41
C SER A 155 -20.24 10.31 -2.95
N GLY A 156 -21.31 11.07 -2.63
CA GLY A 156 -21.78 11.24 -1.25
C GLY A 156 -20.68 11.78 -0.33
N PRO A 157 -20.39 11.12 0.80
CA PRO A 157 -19.33 11.53 1.73
C PRO A 157 -17.92 11.19 1.22
N LEU A 158 -17.79 10.45 0.12
CA LEU A 158 -16.52 9.96 -0.39
C LEU A 158 -15.90 10.90 -1.42
N TRP A 159 -14.57 11.02 -1.33
CA TRP A 159 -13.71 11.52 -2.39
C TRP A 159 -12.47 10.63 -2.50
N SER A 160 -11.91 10.50 -3.70
CA SER A 160 -10.70 9.72 -3.94
C SER A 160 -9.78 10.33 -4.98
N ASP A 161 -8.51 9.96 -4.91
CA ASP A 161 -7.51 10.29 -5.92
C ASP A 161 -6.44 9.19 -6.03
N GLY A 162 -5.92 8.99 -7.25
CA GLY A 162 -4.83 8.07 -7.56
C GLY A 162 -3.59 8.85 -8.02
N SER A 163 -2.42 8.48 -7.51
CA SER A 163 -1.15 9.09 -7.93
C SER A 163 0.00 8.09 -7.88
N VAL A 164 0.97 8.24 -8.79
CA VAL A 164 2.24 7.51 -8.71
C VAL A 164 3.13 8.21 -7.68
N ASP A 165 3.73 7.44 -6.77
CA ASP A 165 4.59 7.97 -5.71
C ASP A 165 5.82 8.67 -6.32
N PRO A 166 6.14 9.92 -5.93
CA PRO A 166 7.27 10.67 -6.50
C PRO A 166 8.64 10.08 -6.15
N HIS A 167 8.72 9.14 -5.20
CA HIS A 167 9.94 8.41 -4.86
C HIS A 167 10.06 7.07 -5.60
N SER A 168 9.16 6.81 -6.56
CA SER A 168 9.36 5.78 -7.59
C SER A 168 10.67 6.03 -8.35
N ASN A 169 11.26 4.99 -8.91
CA ASN A 169 12.55 5.04 -9.59
C ASN A 169 12.56 4.25 -10.90
N GLU A 170 13.73 4.07 -11.51
CA GLU A 170 13.83 3.48 -12.85
C GLU A 170 13.47 1.97 -12.90
N PHE A 171 13.30 1.28 -11.78
CA PHE A 171 12.99 -0.17 -11.75
C PHE A 171 11.77 -0.52 -10.90
N TRP A 172 11.24 0.44 -10.15
CA TRP A 172 10.26 0.21 -9.11
C TRP A 172 9.34 1.42 -8.98
N ALA A 173 8.06 1.16 -8.79
CA ALA A 173 7.08 2.20 -8.55
C ALA A 173 6.07 1.80 -7.46
N GLN A 174 5.44 2.83 -6.91
CA GLN A 174 4.31 2.69 -6.00
C GLN A 174 3.15 3.53 -6.53
N SER A 175 1.97 2.94 -6.55
CA SER A 175 0.70 3.62 -6.81
C SER A 175 0.00 3.90 -5.49
N ASN A 176 -0.22 5.17 -5.18
CA ASN A 176 -0.91 5.67 -4.00
C ASN A 176 -2.38 5.95 -4.33
N LEU A 177 -3.26 5.49 -3.46
CA LEU A 177 -4.69 5.74 -3.48
C LEU A 177 -5.10 6.49 -2.23
N THR A 178 -5.59 7.72 -2.38
CA THR A 178 -6.11 8.53 -1.29
C THR A 178 -7.63 8.37 -1.25
N LEU A 179 -8.15 8.03 -0.08
CA LEU A 179 -9.58 8.02 0.25
C LEU A 179 -9.85 9.10 1.29
N ARG A 180 -10.79 9.99 1.00
CA ARG A 180 -11.39 10.87 2.01
C ARG A 180 -12.84 10.48 2.23
N THR A 181 -13.25 10.45 3.49
CA THR A 181 -14.64 10.25 3.88
C THR A 181 -15.05 11.24 4.97
N GLY A 182 -16.23 11.86 4.81
CA GLY A 182 -16.84 12.70 5.84
C GLY A 182 -17.53 11.91 6.97
N GLU A 183 -17.77 10.62 6.75
CA GLU A 183 -18.58 9.75 7.63
C GLU A 183 -17.84 8.45 7.95
N GLU A 184 -18.26 7.76 9.00
CA GLU A 184 -17.74 6.43 9.32
C GLU A 184 -18.23 5.41 8.27
N LEU A 185 -17.32 4.60 7.75
CA LEU A 185 -17.63 3.54 6.80
C LEU A 185 -17.75 2.21 7.52
N THR A 186 -18.85 1.48 7.29
CA THR A 186 -19.07 0.14 7.84
C THR A 186 -18.64 -0.99 6.89
N ALA A 187 -18.40 -0.66 5.63
CA ALA A 187 -17.82 -1.54 4.62
C ALA A 187 -16.92 -0.70 3.71
N LEU A 188 -15.81 -1.29 3.26
CA LEU A 188 -14.91 -0.69 2.28
C LEU A 188 -14.21 -1.78 1.48
N THR A 189 -14.30 -1.69 0.16
CA THR A 189 -13.47 -2.45 -0.79
C THR A 189 -12.69 -1.46 -1.62
N VAL A 190 -11.35 -1.59 -1.61
CA VAL A 190 -10.44 -0.81 -2.44
C VAL A 190 -9.81 -1.78 -3.45
N GLU A 191 -9.93 -1.45 -4.73
CA GLU A 191 -9.28 -2.19 -5.81
C GLU A 191 -8.37 -1.25 -6.60
N LEU A 192 -7.09 -1.60 -6.65
CA LEU A 192 -6.09 -0.99 -7.52
C LEU A 192 -5.78 -1.95 -8.66
N ARG A 193 -5.83 -1.47 -9.90
CA ARG A 193 -5.50 -2.23 -11.11
C ARG A 193 -4.28 -1.60 -11.76
N VAL A 194 -3.16 -2.31 -11.72
CA VAL A 194 -1.90 -1.89 -12.34
C VAL A 194 -1.73 -2.68 -13.64
N ALA A 195 -1.68 -2.03 -14.80
CA ALA A 195 -1.52 -2.71 -16.09
C ALA A 195 -0.21 -3.54 -16.10
N LEU A 196 -0.31 -4.81 -16.53
CA LEU A 196 0.82 -5.75 -16.63
C LEU A 196 1.68 -5.45 -17.86
N THR A 197 2.45 -4.38 -17.77
CA THR A 197 3.54 -4.08 -18.70
C THR A 197 4.78 -4.92 -18.36
N ASP A 198 5.80 -4.91 -19.23
CA ASP A 198 7.05 -5.64 -19.00
C ASP A 198 7.63 -5.38 -17.60
N GLY A 199 7.96 -6.46 -16.90
CA GLY A 199 8.59 -6.42 -15.58
C GLY A 199 7.66 -6.09 -14.42
N VAL A 200 6.36 -5.84 -14.65
CA VAL A 200 5.41 -5.60 -13.56
C VAL A 200 5.25 -6.85 -12.70
N THR A 201 5.68 -6.75 -11.45
CA THR A 201 5.45 -7.78 -10.42
C THR A 201 5.27 -7.12 -9.07
N SER A 202 4.37 -7.62 -8.24
CA SER A 202 4.15 -7.06 -6.91
C SER A 202 5.40 -7.20 -6.03
N THR A 203 5.76 -6.12 -5.36
CA THR A 203 6.80 -6.09 -4.33
C THR A 203 6.20 -5.84 -2.94
N GLY A 204 4.88 -5.67 -2.84
CA GLY A 204 4.16 -5.50 -1.59
C GLY A 204 3.10 -4.40 -1.64
N ALA A 205 2.60 -4.05 -0.46
CA ALA A 205 1.57 -3.05 -0.28
C ALA A 205 1.61 -2.48 1.14
N TRP A 206 1.07 -1.27 1.33
CA TRP A 206 0.84 -0.71 2.66
C TRP A 206 -0.45 0.11 2.68
N ARG A 207 -0.90 0.45 3.89
CA ARG A 207 -2.08 1.29 4.13
C ARG A 207 -1.93 2.04 5.44
N SER A 208 -2.55 3.21 5.56
CA SER A 208 -2.55 4.01 6.79
C SER A 208 -3.51 3.47 7.86
N LEU A 209 -4.53 2.71 7.45
CA LEU A 209 -5.47 2.04 8.35
C LEU A 209 -4.87 0.76 8.94
N PRO A 210 -5.36 0.26 10.08
CA PRO A 210 -4.77 -0.92 10.72
C PRO A 210 -4.83 -2.18 9.85
N GLU A 211 -3.71 -2.89 9.73
CA GLU A 211 -3.61 -4.03 8.82
C GLU A 211 -4.61 -5.14 9.16
N GLN A 212 -4.77 -5.45 10.44
CA GLN A 212 -5.62 -6.54 10.90
C GLN A 212 -7.10 -6.38 10.54
N ASP A 213 -7.53 -5.17 10.18
CA ASP A 213 -8.92 -4.85 9.87
C ASP A 213 -9.31 -5.22 8.44
N PHE A 214 -8.34 -5.55 7.59
CA PHE A 214 -8.56 -5.85 6.17
C PHE A 214 -8.08 -7.24 5.80
N THR A 215 -8.79 -7.85 4.85
CA THR A 215 -8.26 -8.94 4.02
C THR A 215 -7.60 -8.30 2.80
N PHE A 216 -6.39 -8.74 2.46
CA PHE A 216 -5.62 -8.22 1.34
C PHE A 216 -5.21 -9.34 0.39
N THR A 217 -5.42 -9.14 -0.91
CA THR A 217 -4.99 -10.06 -1.97
C THR A 217 -4.30 -9.30 -3.10
N VAL A 218 -3.40 -10.00 -3.80
CA VAL A 218 -2.79 -9.54 -5.03
C VAL A 218 -2.83 -10.66 -6.05
N GLU A 219 -3.45 -10.41 -7.19
CA GLU A 219 -3.68 -11.41 -8.23
C GLU A 219 -3.50 -10.80 -9.62
N GLU A 220 -3.09 -11.60 -10.59
CA GLU A 220 -3.09 -11.19 -12.00
C GLU A 220 -4.45 -11.53 -12.62
N GLU A 221 -5.18 -10.51 -13.08
CA GLU A 221 -6.52 -10.66 -13.65
C GLU A 221 -6.70 -9.74 -14.86
N GLY A 222 -7.06 -10.31 -16.01
CA GLY A 222 -7.45 -9.54 -17.20
C GLY A 222 -6.37 -8.58 -17.73
N GLY A 223 -5.08 -8.91 -17.56
CA GLY A 223 -3.97 -8.05 -17.95
C GLY A 223 -3.56 -7.01 -16.89
N PHE A 224 -4.02 -7.14 -15.66
CA PHE A 224 -3.70 -6.25 -14.55
C PHE A 224 -3.18 -7.03 -13.34
N LEU A 225 -2.22 -6.43 -12.63
CA LEU A 225 -1.88 -6.78 -11.26
C LEU A 225 -2.89 -6.07 -10.34
N VAL A 226 -3.85 -6.83 -9.82
CA VAL A 226 -4.96 -6.33 -9.03
C VAL A 226 -4.65 -6.46 -7.55
N HIS A 227 -4.55 -5.33 -6.85
CA HIS A 227 -4.45 -5.28 -5.39
C HIS A 227 -5.83 -4.99 -4.81
N ARG A 228 -6.32 -5.86 -3.93
CA ARG A 228 -7.65 -5.72 -3.33
C ARG A 228 -7.55 -5.71 -1.80
N TRP A 229 -8.08 -4.66 -1.17
CA TRP A 229 -8.27 -4.57 0.28
C TRP A 229 -9.76 -4.58 0.58
N VAL A 230 -10.19 -5.52 1.44
CA VAL A 230 -11.59 -5.64 1.87
C VAL A 230 -11.65 -5.51 3.38
N LEU A 231 -12.40 -4.52 3.87
CA LEU A 231 -12.66 -4.32 5.29
C LEU A 231 -13.41 -5.54 5.83
N LYS A 232 -12.93 -6.11 6.93
CA LYS A 232 -13.56 -7.27 7.57
C LYS A 232 -14.87 -6.85 8.25
N GLU A 233 -15.82 -7.78 8.31
CA GLU A 233 -17.10 -7.56 8.97
C GLU A 233 -16.93 -7.10 10.43
N GLY A 234 -17.75 -6.13 10.85
CA GLY A 234 -17.71 -5.55 12.20
C GLY A 234 -16.54 -4.60 12.46
N ARG A 235 -15.70 -4.30 11.47
CA ARG A 235 -14.71 -3.22 11.53
C ARG A 235 -15.27 -1.97 10.86
N THR A 236 -14.72 -0.81 11.21
CA THR A 236 -15.11 0.48 10.64
C THR A 236 -13.90 1.29 10.20
N VAL A 237 -14.13 2.21 9.26
CA VAL A 237 -13.16 3.22 8.86
C VAL A 237 -13.67 4.58 9.34
N PRO A 238 -12.97 5.27 10.25
CA PRO A 238 -13.44 6.55 10.75
C PRO A 238 -13.42 7.63 9.65
N ALA A 239 -14.24 8.66 9.84
CA ALA A 239 -14.16 9.88 9.04
C ALA A 239 -12.73 10.44 9.04
N GLY A 240 -12.24 10.86 7.88
CA GLY A 240 -10.86 11.31 7.72
C GLY A 240 -10.29 11.08 6.33
N GLU A 241 -8.96 11.06 6.26
CA GLU A 241 -8.17 10.80 5.06
C GLU A 241 -7.27 9.59 5.30
N TRP A 242 -7.28 8.67 4.34
CA TRP A 242 -6.60 7.40 4.42
C TRP A 242 -5.91 7.07 3.11
N VAL A 243 -4.78 6.39 3.18
CA VAL A 243 -4.00 6.01 2.00
C VAL A 243 -3.85 4.49 1.92
N PHE A 244 -3.97 3.96 0.72
CA PHE A 244 -3.60 2.59 0.34
C PHE A 244 -2.54 2.67 -0.75
N ALA A 245 -1.61 1.71 -0.78
CA ALA A 245 -0.56 1.72 -1.78
C ALA A 245 -0.20 0.31 -2.25
N GLY A 246 -0.13 0.14 -3.57
CA GLY A 246 0.44 -1.05 -4.22
C GLY A 246 1.84 -0.75 -4.74
N GLN A 247 2.79 -1.65 -4.47
CA GLN A 247 4.19 -1.51 -4.84
C GLN A 247 4.58 -2.61 -5.83
N TYR A 248 5.33 -2.27 -6.86
CA TYR A 248 5.71 -3.21 -7.91
C TYR A 248 7.03 -2.83 -8.58
N ASP A 249 7.76 -3.86 -9.02
CA ASP A 249 8.86 -3.67 -9.96
C ASP A 249 8.30 -3.38 -11.35
N HIS A 250 9.11 -2.84 -12.25
CA HIS A 250 8.80 -2.72 -13.67
C HIS A 250 10.09 -2.78 -14.51
N ALA A 251 9.94 -2.95 -15.83
CA ALA A 251 11.06 -2.82 -16.76
C ALA A 251 11.76 -1.48 -16.57
N ARG A 252 13.08 -1.49 -16.80
CA ARG A 252 13.93 -0.31 -16.63
C ARG A 252 13.41 0.90 -17.41
N GLY A 253 13.27 2.04 -16.73
CA GLY A 253 12.83 3.30 -17.29
C GLY A 253 11.74 3.94 -16.44
N GLY A 254 11.01 4.91 -16.99
CA GLY A 254 9.74 5.33 -16.43
C GLY A 254 8.64 4.42 -16.97
N ARG A 255 7.82 3.86 -16.09
CA ARG A 255 6.61 3.14 -16.50
C ARG A 255 5.51 4.13 -16.83
N ASP A 256 4.77 3.85 -17.90
CA ASP A 256 3.51 4.53 -18.20
C ASP A 256 2.38 3.96 -17.32
N ALA A 257 1.74 4.82 -16.52
CA ALA A 257 0.61 4.47 -15.65
C ALA A 257 -0.73 4.90 -16.25
N GLY A 258 -0.78 5.37 -17.51
CA GLY A 258 -2.00 5.86 -18.14
C GLY A 258 -3.12 4.81 -18.26
N ASP A 259 -2.77 3.52 -18.29
CA ASP A 259 -3.72 2.41 -18.31
C ASP A 259 -4.08 1.89 -16.91
N ASP A 260 -3.52 2.48 -15.85
CA ASP A 260 -3.86 2.11 -14.47
C ASP A 260 -5.16 2.76 -14.03
N GLY A 261 -5.82 2.11 -13.08
CA GLY A 261 -7.00 2.67 -12.47
C GLY A 261 -7.31 2.06 -11.13
N TYR A 262 -8.28 2.66 -10.46
CA TYR A 262 -8.75 2.15 -9.18
C TYR A 262 -10.25 2.39 -9.01
N THR A 263 -10.83 1.63 -8.09
CA THR A 263 -12.21 1.79 -7.66
C THR A 263 -12.29 1.54 -6.15
N MET A 264 -13.11 2.34 -5.47
CA MET A 264 -13.41 2.18 -4.06
C MET A 264 -14.92 2.14 -3.88
N THR A 265 -15.43 1.07 -3.28
CA THR A 265 -16.83 0.94 -2.89
C THR A 265 -16.91 0.93 -1.38
N ALA A 266 -17.74 1.79 -0.80
CA ALA A 266 -17.94 1.84 0.64
C ALA A 266 -19.40 2.00 1.03
N THR A 267 -19.73 1.63 2.27
CA THR A 267 -21.04 1.88 2.86
C THR A 267 -20.91 2.92 3.97
N ALA A 268 -21.64 4.04 3.84
CA ALA A 268 -21.74 5.10 4.83
C ALA A 268 -23.23 5.30 5.17
N ASP A 269 -23.58 5.39 6.46
CA ASP A 269 -24.97 5.53 6.94
C ASP A 269 -25.99 4.55 6.33
N GLY A 270 -25.51 3.35 5.95
CA GLY A 270 -26.32 2.29 5.34
C GLY A 270 -26.52 2.41 3.82
N GLU A 271 -25.95 3.44 3.18
CA GLU A 271 -25.97 3.64 1.73
C GLU A 271 -24.62 3.28 1.09
N GLU A 272 -24.65 2.71 -0.12
CA GLU A 272 -23.43 2.37 -0.86
C GLU A 272 -23.00 3.53 -1.77
N HIS A 273 -21.71 3.85 -1.74
CA HIS A 273 -21.08 4.85 -2.58
C HIS A 273 -19.88 4.23 -3.30
N THR A 274 -19.69 4.60 -4.57
CA THR A 274 -18.54 4.18 -5.37
C THR A 274 -17.83 5.42 -5.90
N VAL A 275 -16.51 5.44 -5.74
CA VAL A 275 -15.60 6.42 -6.33
C VAL A 275 -14.48 5.71 -7.09
N GLY A 276 -13.86 6.37 -8.05
CA GLY A 276 -12.77 5.79 -8.82
C GLY A 276 -12.02 6.84 -9.63
N GLY A 277 -10.98 6.39 -10.31
CA GLY A 277 -10.12 7.26 -11.11
C GLY A 277 -9.00 6.49 -11.80
N ASP A 278 -8.17 7.25 -12.49
CA ASP A 278 -6.96 6.78 -13.18
C ASP A 278 -5.70 7.40 -12.54
N PHE A 279 -4.54 7.11 -13.14
CA PHE A 279 -3.23 7.65 -12.76
C PHE A 279 -2.64 8.54 -13.85
N ALA A 280 -3.45 8.95 -14.83
CA ALA A 280 -2.96 9.78 -15.91
C ALA A 280 -2.55 11.16 -15.36
N PRO A 281 -1.44 11.74 -15.83
CA PRO A 281 -1.11 13.13 -15.53
C PRO A 281 -2.30 14.01 -15.94
N ARG A 282 -2.87 14.76 -14.99
CA ARG A 282 -3.88 15.76 -15.35
C ARG A 282 -3.15 16.88 -16.09
N ASP A 283 -3.47 17.06 -17.38
CA ASP A 283 -3.00 18.21 -18.13
C ASP A 283 -3.41 19.46 -17.34
N GLY A 284 -2.44 20.23 -16.88
CA GLY A 284 -2.68 21.42 -16.08
C GLY A 284 -3.56 22.38 -16.87
N ASP A 285 -4.61 22.89 -16.24
CA ASP A 285 -5.49 23.93 -16.80
C ASP A 285 -4.63 24.99 -17.50
N GLY A 286 -4.81 25.08 -18.81
CA GLY A 286 -4.14 26.07 -19.64
C GLY A 286 -4.45 27.46 -19.12
N ASP A 287 -3.40 28.18 -18.78
CA ASP A 287 -3.41 29.63 -18.73
C ASP A 287 -3.73 30.11 -20.16
N ASP A 288 -5.02 30.24 -20.46
CA ASP A 288 -5.54 31.00 -21.59
C ASP A 288 -5.21 32.48 -21.32
N GLY A 289 -3.93 32.82 -21.47
CA GLY A 289 -3.46 34.18 -21.53
C GLY A 289 -4.03 34.81 -22.78
N ASP A 290 -5.13 35.53 -22.58
CA ASP A 290 -5.84 36.34 -23.55
C ASP A 290 -4.89 37.00 -24.57
N GLY A 291 -5.08 36.61 -25.82
CA GLY A 291 -4.53 37.33 -26.95
C GLY A 291 -5.24 38.67 -27.07
N ASP A 292 -4.62 39.72 -26.51
CA ASP A 292 -4.98 41.09 -26.82
C ASP A 292 -4.66 41.35 -28.30
N GLY A 293 -5.71 41.26 -29.10
CA GLY A 293 -5.73 41.72 -30.47
C GLY A 293 -5.77 43.24 -30.53
N ASP A 294 -4.60 43.86 -30.66
CA ASP A 294 -4.51 45.25 -31.11
C ASP A 294 -4.65 45.29 -32.64
N GLY A 295 -5.90 45.31 -33.08
CA GLY A 295 -6.28 45.90 -34.35
C GLY A 295 -6.47 47.40 -34.17
N ASP A 296 -5.50 48.20 -34.60
CA ASP A 296 -5.79 49.55 -35.07
C ASP A 296 -5.25 49.71 -36.49
N GLY A 297 -6.05 50.38 -37.31
CA GLY A 297 -5.75 50.68 -38.68
C GLY A 297 -5.70 52.19 -38.87
N SER A 298 -4.96 52.57 -39.91
CA SER A 298 -5.24 53.70 -40.78
C SER A 298 -4.89 55.12 -40.28
N SER A 299 -3.75 55.61 -40.73
CA SER A 299 -3.55 56.92 -41.43
C SER A 299 -2.13 56.90 -42.01
N GLY A 300 -1.83 57.22 -43.26
CA GLY A 300 -2.39 58.26 -44.11
C GLY A 300 -1.45 59.48 -44.10
N ASP A 301 -0.93 59.82 -45.29
CA ASP A 301 -0.18 61.05 -45.67
C ASP A 301 1.30 61.13 -45.23
N ASP A 302 2.31 61.17 -46.12
CA ASP A 302 2.65 61.99 -47.30
C ASP A 302 3.73 63.04 -46.97
N SER A 303 4.69 63.15 -47.90
CA SER A 303 5.80 64.09 -48.04
C SER A 303 7.15 63.76 -47.38
#